data_AF-A0A8J6STF9-F1
#
_entry.id   AF-A0A8J6STF9-F1
#
_cell.length_a   1.000
_cell.length_b   1.000
_cell.length_c   1.000
_cell.angle_alpha   90.00
_cell.angle_beta   90.00
_cell.angle_gamma   90.00
#
_symmetry.space_group_name_H-M   'P 1'
#
loop_
_entity.id
_entity.type
_entity.pdbx_description
1 polymer ?
#
loop_
_entity_poly.entity_id
_entity_poly.type
_entity_poly.pdbx_seq_one_letter_code
_entity_poly.pdbx_strand_id
1 'polypeptide(L)'
;MFEGGSDSLVARAVGSAEGTRNPDGHRNPAYYGHVDPGNGVWNLGSFSYQHGASSPEEADAKQLARLRQQAQVLQQKAIARNLELTLEERLNGIDLANQAPRAALSRGGYIDWLEQAHEMGMRGSDAVLWARTRSFLDPDTSKWDAPGLGNNLHRISSDQERRLLAIARAIEADRLRPQPVQMPPTQPEVAASQPPQEIAEEEAIARLFAQEVPPTFAPTSTPDSAQPDPEVATTTLDDATSPSTVDAILDLDLPEEAELDSGS
;
A
#
# COMPACT_ATOMS: atom_id res chain seq x y z
N MET A 1 11.48 3.17 -7.03
CA MET A 1 11.12 3.04 -5.58
C MET A 1 9.99 2.04 -5.29
N PHE A 2 9.01 1.85 -6.19
CA PHE A 2 7.92 0.87 -6.02
C PHE A 2 8.20 -0.53 -6.63
N GLU A 3 9.34 -0.70 -7.31
CA GLU A 3 9.76 -1.98 -7.89
C GLU A 3 10.08 -3.00 -6.79
N GLY A 4 9.74 -4.27 -7.03
CA GLY A 4 9.93 -5.36 -6.05
C GLY A 4 8.71 -5.64 -5.15
N GLY A 5 7.57 -4.97 -5.37
CA GLY A 5 6.33 -5.24 -4.63
C GLY A 5 6.50 -5.05 -3.13
N SER A 6 6.18 -6.08 -2.33
CA SER A 6 6.40 -6.11 -0.87
C SER A 6 7.86 -5.91 -0.46
N ASP A 7 8.81 -6.09 -1.37
CA ASP A 7 10.24 -5.85 -1.12
C ASP A 7 10.74 -4.59 -1.84
N SER A 8 9.83 -3.69 -2.21
CA SER A 8 10.18 -2.37 -2.71
C SER A 8 10.73 -1.47 -1.60
N LEU A 9 11.49 -0.44 -1.98
CA LEU A 9 11.96 0.58 -1.04
C LEU A 9 10.80 1.24 -0.30
N VAL A 10 9.68 1.49 -0.99
CA VAL A 10 8.47 2.05 -0.35
C VAL A 10 7.93 1.12 0.73
N ALA A 11 7.79 -0.18 0.43
CA ALA A 11 7.29 -1.14 1.41
C ALA A 11 8.21 -1.25 2.63
N ARG A 12 9.53 -1.22 2.44
CA ARG A 12 10.49 -1.20 3.54
C ARG A 12 10.44 0.07 4.37
N ALA A 13 10.46 1.23 3.73
CA ALA A 13 10.52 2.52 4.40
C ALA A 13 9.21 2.83 5.16
N VAL A 14 8.06 2.68 4.50
CA VAL A 14 6.75 2.88 5.15
C VAL A 14 6.52 1.80 6.19
N GLY A 15 6.86 0.53 5.92
CA GLY A 15 6.74 -0.53 6.92
C GLY A 15 7.62 -0.33 8.16
N SER A 16 8.81 0.27 8.00
CA SER A 16 9.66 0.69 9.11
C SER A 16 8.97 1.79 9.96
N ALA A 17 8.33 2.77 9.31
CA ALA A 17 7.58 3.83 10.00
C ALA A 17 6.30 3.34 10.70
N GLU A 18 5.58 2.40 10.08
CA GLU A 18 4.44 1.70 10.70
C GLU A 18 4.88 0.83 11.89
N GLY A 19 6.12 0.34 11.87
CA GLY A 19 6.63 -0.60 12.87
C GLY A 19 6.35 -2.06 12.55
N THR A 20 6.03 -2.40 11.30
CA THR A 20 5.81 -3.76 10.80
C THR A 20 7.08 -4.38 10.21
N ARG A 21 8.10 -3.55 9.96
CA ARG A 21 9.41 -3.96 9.44
C ARG A 21 10.55 -3.34 10.24
N ASN A 22 11.69 -4.01 10.22
CA ASN A 22 12.96 -3.46 10.66
C ASN A 22 13.52 -2.51 9.57
N PRO A 23 14.47 -1.63 9.91
CA PRO A 23 15.06 -0.71 8.94
C PRO A 23 15.70 -1.40 7.71
N ASP A 24 16.27 -2.59 7.88
CA ASP A 24 16.81 -3.41 6.77
C ASP A 24 15.72 -4.00 5.84
N GLY A 25 14.46 -3.89 6.23
CA GLY A 25 13.29 -4.35 5.51
C GLY A 25 12.77 -5.72 5.93
N HIS A 26 13.42 -6.41 6.88
CA HIS A 26 12.90 -7.66 7.41
C HIS A 26 11.56 -7.44 8.11
N ARG A 27 10.63 -8.37 7.86
CA ARG A 27 9.29 -8.38 8.46
C ARG A 27 9.40 -8.81 9.92
N ASN A 28 8.69 -8.12 10.81
CA ASN A 28 8.59 -8.51 12.22
C ASN A 28 7.20 -9.12 12.49
N PRO A 29 6.88 -9.59 13.72
CA PRO A 29 5.59 -10.22 13.99
C PRO A 29 4.36 -9.36 13.61
N ALA A 30 4.43 -8.02 13.76
CA ALA A 30 3.32 -7.13 13.45
C ALA A 30 2.96 -7.10 11.95
N TYR A 31 3.90 -7.46 11.06
CA TYR A 31 3.63 -7.67 9.63
C TYR A 31 2.55 -8.74 9.39
N TYR A 32 2.60 -9.81 10.18
CA TYR A 32 1.70 -10.95 10.00
C TYR A 32 0.34 -10.74 10.66
N GLY A 33 0.17 -9.64 11.39
CA GLY A 33 -1.05 -9.40 12.14
C GLY A 33 -0.82 -8.61 13.42
N HIS A 34 -1.60 -7.56 13.64
CA HIS A 34 -1.76 -6.95 14.96
C HIS A 34 -3.12 -6.26 15.08
N VAL A 35 -3.59 -6.10 16.32
CA VAL A 35 -4.79 -5.31 16.62
C VAL A 35 -4.36 -3.86 16.82
N ASP A 36 -5.01 -2.92 16.13
CA ASP A 36 -4.83 -1.50 16.36
C ASP A 36 -5.45 -1.12 17.72
N PRO A 37 -4.68 -0.57 18.67
CA PRO A 37 -5.20 -0.20 19.98
C PRO A 37 -6.23 0.94 19.93
N GLY A 38 -6.27 1.73 18.85
CA GLY A 38 -7.17 2.87 18.69
C GLY A 38 -8.59 2.50 18.26
N ASN A 39 -8.76 1.46 17.43
CA ASN A 39 -10.06 1.06 16.90
C ASN A 39 -10.39 -0.44 17.03
N GLY A 40 -9.45 -1.26 17.51
CA GLY A 40 -9.62 -2.70 17.68
C GLY A 40 -9.60 -3.51 16.38
N VAL A 41 -9.30 -2.88 15.24
CA VAL A 41 -9.30 -3.54 13.92
C VAL A 41 -8.01 -4.32 13.72
N TRP A 42 -8.12 -5.44 13.01
CA TRP A 42 -6.99 -6.28 12.63
C TRP A 42 -6.24 -5.70 11.41
N ASN A 43 -4.94 -5.51 11.58
CA ASN A 43 -4.02 -4.95 10.59
C ASN A 43 -3.12 -6.03 9.99
N LEU A 44 -2.82 -5.91 8.69
CA LEU A 44 -2.00 -6.87 7.95
C LEU A 44 -0.97 -6.19 7.04
N GLY A 45 0.17 -6.87 6.82
CA GLY A 45 1.20 -6.45 5.88
C GLY A 45 2.08 -5.30 6.39
N SER A 46 2.88 -4.76 5.48
CA SER A 46 3.85 -3.69 5.75
C SER A 46 3.16 -2.39 6.14
N PHE A 47 1.96 -2.16 5.62
CA PHE A 47 1.29 -0.88 5.70
C PHE A 47 0.16 -0.84 6.73
N SER A 48 0.05 -1.87 7.58
CA SER A 48 -1.03 -2.02 8.55
C SER A 48 -2.43 -1.95 7.92
N TYR A 49 -2.63 -2.69 6.83
CA TYR A 49 -3.83 -2.64 6.01
C TYR A 49 -5.06 -3.22 6.72
N GLN A 50 -6.20 -2.51 6.65
CA GLN A 50 -7.44 -2.84 7.37
C GLN A 50 -8.62 -3.27 6.47
N HIS A 51 -8.53 -3.14 5.14
CA HIS A 51 -9.72 -3.23 4.26
C HIS A 51 -9.95 -4.63 3.66
N GLY A 52 -9.81 -5.68 4.48
CA GLY A 52 -10.10 -7.06 4.05
C GLY A 52 -9.08 -7.63 3.07
N ALA A 53 -7.97 -8.15 3.61
CA ALA A 53 -7.01 -8.96 2.89
C ALA A 53 -6.93 -10.35 3.54
N SER A 54 -6.77 -11.39 2.73
CA SER A 54 -6.64 -12.77 3.19
C SER A 54 -5.20 -13.13 3.59
N SER A 55 -4.21 -12.31 3.19
CA SER A 55 -2.79 -12.48 3.55
C SER A 55 -2.04 -11.15 3.64
N PRO A 56 -0.88 -11.10 4.33
CA PRO A 56 -0.02 -9.92 4.36
C PRO A 56 0.43 -9.46 2.96
N GLU A 57 0.69 -10.41 2.06
CA GLU A 57 1.12 -10.15 0.69
C GLU A 57 -0.01 -9.53 -0.15
N GLU A 58 -1.25 -9.99 0.03
CA GLU A 58 -2.41 -9.39 -0.62
C GLU A 58 -2.65 -7.96 -0.09
N ALA A 59 -2.53 -7.77 1.23
CA ALA A 59 -2.59 -6.45 1.87
C ALA A 59 -1.54 -5.50 1.28
N ASP A 60 -0.28 -5.94 1.19
CA ASP A 60 0.80 -5.17 0.58
C ASP A 60 0.50 -4.81 -0.88
N ALA A 61 0.03 -5.77 -1.68
CA ALA A 61 -0.27 -5.54 -3.09
C ALA A 61 -1.37 -4.48 -3.27
N LYS A 62 -2.48 -4.59 -2.52
CA LYS A 62 -3.57 -3.61 -2.54
C LYS A 62 -3.11 -2.24 -2.12
N GLN A 63 -2.36 -2.16 -1.02
CA GLN A 63 -1.91 -0.88 -0.49
C GLN A 63 -0.82 -0.23 -1.36
N LEU A 64 0.11 -1.00 -1.94
CA LEU A 64 1.09 -0.48 -2.89
C LEU A 64 0.43 0.10 -4.14
N ALA A 65 -0.63 -0.53 -4.65
CA ALA A 65 -1.39 0.00 -5.78
C ALA A 65 -1.99 1.37 -5.44
N ARG A 66 -2.59 1.50 -4.25
CA ARG A 66 -3.12 2.77 -3.73
C ARG A 66 -2.04 3.84 -3.55
N LEU A 67 -0.95 3.50 -2.84
CA LEU A 67 0.15 4.42 -2.57
C LEU A 67 0.84 4.88 -3.85
N ARG A 68 0.90 4.04 -4.90
CA ARG A 68 1.43 4.45 -6.20
C ARG A 68 0.63 5.59 -6.82
N GLN A 69 -0.70 5.53 -6.75
CA GLN A 69 -1.56 6.61 -7.23
C GLN A 69 -1.40 7.87 -6.38
N GLN A 70 -1.37 7.73 -5.05
CA GLN A 70 -1.17 8.87 -4.14
C GLN A 70 0.22 9.51 -4.33
N ALA A 71 1.25 8.73 -4.61
CA ALA A 71 2.59 9.23 -4.94
C ALA A 71 2.59 10.08 -6.22
N GLN A 72 1.81 9.69 -7.23
CA GLN A 72 1.65 10.49 -8.45
C GLN A 72 0.98 11.83 -8.16
N VAL A 73 -0.07 11.85 -7.32
CA VAL A 73 -0.72 13.09 -6.88
C VAL A 73 0.26 14.00 -6.14
N LEU A 74 1.04 13.47 -5.19
CA LEU A 74 2.08 14.24 -4.49
C LEU A 74 3.11 14.83 -5.47
N GLN A 75 3.57 14.04 -6.44
CA GLN A 75 4.52 14.48 -7.45
C GLN A 75 3.94 15.59 -8.34
N GLN A 76 2.66 15.48 -8.75
CA GLN A 76 1.98 16.52 -9.52
C GLN A 76 1.85 17.81 -8.72
N LYS A 77 1.46 17.73 -7.43
CA LYS A 77 1.39 18.90 -6.55
C LYS A 77 2.75 19.58 -6.37
N ALA A 78 3.83 18.80 -6.31
CA ALA A 78 5.20 19.32 -6.21
C ALA A 78 5.63 20.01 -7.50
N ILE A 79 5.37 19.40 -8.67
CA ILE A 79 5.67 19.99 -9.98
C ILE A 79 4.93 21.33 -10.15
N ALA A 80 3.65 21.39 -9.77
CA ALA A 80 2.85 22.62 -9.84
C ALA A 80 3.43 23.78 -9.00
N ARG A 81 4.29 23.47 -8.03
CA ARG A 81 4.98 24.41 -7.13
C ARG A 81 6.47 24.56 -7.44
N ASN A 82 6.93 24.00 -8.56
CA ASN A 82 8.35 23.98 -8.94
C ASN A 82 9.26 23.34 -7.86
N LEU A 83 8.73 22.37 -7.11
CA LEU A 83 9.49 21.61 -6.12
C LEU A 83 10.05 20.34 -6.76
N GLU A 84 11.38 20.20 -6.74
CA GLU A 84 12.04 18.93 -6.99
C GLU A 84 12.22 18.18 -5.67
N LEU A 85 11.40 17.13 -5.47
CA LEU A 85 11.41 16.40 -4.21
C LEU A 85 12.65 15.50 -4.09
N THR A 86 13.33 15.54 -2.95
CA THR A 86 14.35 14.55 -2.60
C THR A 86 13.72 13.16 -2.37
N LEU A 87 14.54 12.11 -2.31
CA LEU A 87 14.04 10.77 -1.98
C LEU A 87 13.39 10.73 -0.58
N GLU A 88 13.98 11.41 0.40
CA GLU A 88 13.45 11.52 1.76
C GLU A 88 12.09 12.23 1.78
N GLU A 89 11.97 13.36 1.08
CA GLU A 89 10.71 14.12 0.97
C GLU A 89 9.60 13.29 0.31
N ARG A 90 9.92 12.57 -0.78
CA ARG A 90 8.95 11.69 -1.47
C ARG A 90 8.47 10.56 -0.56
N LEU A 91 9.39 9.85 0.10
CA LEU A 91 9.04 8.73 0.98
C LEU A 91 8.22 9.20 2.19
N ASN A 92 8.56 10.34 2.77
CA ASN A 92 7.78 10.92 3.86
C ASN A 92 6.39 11.37 3.42
N GLY A 93 6.24 11.95 2.24
CA GLY A 93 4.93 12.27 1.69
C GLY A 93 4.05 11.02 1.47
N ILE A 94 4.64 9.94 0.94
CA ILE A 94 3.96 8.66 0.72
C ILE A 94 3.56 8.01 2.04
N ASP A 95 4.45 8.01 3.03
CA ASP A 95 4.16 7.52 4.37
C ASP A 95 3.03 8.30 5.04
N LEU A 96 3.05 9.64 4.94
CA LEU A 96 1.95 10.45 5.46
C LEU A 96 0.65 10.18 4.70
N ALA A 97 0.69 9.90 3.39
CA ALA A 97 -0.48 9.50 2.62
C ALA A 97 -1.03 8.12 3.04
N ASN A 98 -0.17 7.23 3.58
CA ASN A 98 -0.57 5.98 4.21
C ASN A 98 -1.26 6.25 5.56
N GLN A 99 -0.63 7.08 6.40
CA GLN A 99 -1.08 7.37 7.77
C GLN A 99 -2.36 8.22 7.81
N ALA A 100 -2.39 9.30 7.05
CA ALA A 100 -3.42 10.32 7.08
C ALA A 100 -3.59 10.95 5.67
N PRO A 101 -4.35 10.30 4.76
CA PRO A 101 -4.50 10.75 3.38
C PRO A 101 -4.88 12.24 3.22
N ARG A 102 -5.74 12.77 4.10
CA ARG A 102 -6.13 14.20 4.07
C ARG A 102 -4.94 15.12 4.34
N ALA A 103 -4.16 14.84 5.40
CA ALA A 103 -2.97 15.61 5.76
C ALA A 103 -1.92 15.62 4.63
N ALA A 104 -1.78 14.52 3.88
CA ALA A 104 -0.85 14.47 2.76
C ALA A 104 -1.38 15.16 1.48
N LEU A 105 -2.62 14.89 1.09
CA LEU A 105 -3.11 15.13 -0.27
C LEU A 105 -4.00 16.37 -0.42
N SER A 106 -4.69 16.81 0.63
CA SER A 106 -5.64 17.94 0.57
C SER A 106 -4.93 19.29 0.39
N ARG A 107 -5.71 20.36 0.18
CA ARG A 107 -5.23 21.75 0.32
C ARG A 107 -4.74 21.99 1.75
N GLY A 108 -3.64 22.70 1.91
CA GLY A 108 -2.93 22.77 3.20
C GLY A 108 -2.23 21.46 3.55
N GLY A 109 -1.98 20.62 2.55
CA GLY A 109 -1.36 19.30 2.75
C GLY A 109 0.16 19.36 2.77
N TYR A 110 0.80 18.19 2.83
CA TYR A 110 2.26 18.05 2.94
C TYR A 110 3.08 18.89 1.97
N ILE A 111 2.76 18.84 0.68
CA ILE A 111 3.52 19.57 -0.33
C ILE A 111 3.39 21.10 -0.15
N ASP A 112 2.24 21.57 0.32
CA ASP A 112 1.97 23.01 0.54
C ASP A 112 2.79 23.53 1.74
N TRP A 113 2.98 22.68 2.76
CA TRP A 113 3.85 23.02 3.89
C TRP A 113 5.33 22.80 3.58
N LEU A 114 5.67 21.84 2.72
CA LEU A 114 7.07 21.64 2.31
C LEU A 114 7.58 22.85 1.49
N GLU A 115 6.75 23.40 0.61
CA GLU A 115 7.01 24.67 -0.09
C GLU A 115 7.34 25.80 0.90
N GLN A 116 6.45 26.03 1.87
CA GLN A 116 6.65 27.06 2.89
C GLN A 116 7.92 26.82 3.73
N ALA A 117 8.21 25.56 4.09
CA ALA A 117 9.45 25.22 4.79
C ALA A 117 10.67 25.63 3.95
N HIS A 118 10.63 25.38 2.64
CA HIS A 118 11.71 25.74 1.73
C HIS A 118 11.85 27.26 1.55
N GLU A 119 10.74 28.00 1.47
CA GLU A 119 10.72 29.47 1.43
C GLU A 119 11.34 30.09 2.69
N MET A 120 11.13 29.45 3.86
CA MET A 120 11.77 29.84 5.12
C MET A 120 13.25 29.42 5.24
N GLY A 121 13.82 28.80 4.19
CA GLY A 121 15.21 28.36 4.18
C GLY A 121 15.47 27.01 4.87
N MET A 122 14.42 26.31 5.35
CA MET A 122 14.57 24.96 5.92
C MET A 122 14.88 23.96 4.81
N ARG A 123 15.70 22.94 5.10
CA ARG A 123 16.09 21.89 4.14
C ARG A 123 16.20 20.54 4.85
N GLY A 124 16.21 19.46 4.08
CA GLY A 124 16.41 18.10 4.60
C GLY A 124 15.36 17.69 5.63
N SER A 125 15.78 16.90 6.62
CA SER A 125 14.89 16.33 7.63
C SER A 125 14.11 17.39 8.45
N ASP A 126 14.67 18.58 8.66
CA ASP A 126 13.98 19.67 9.37
C ASP A 126 12.77 20.20 8.58
N ALA A 127 12.94 20.41 7.27
CA ALA A 127 11.84 20.83 6.39
C ALA A 127 10.76 19.75 6.33
N VAL A 128 11.16 18.48 6.23
CA VAL A 128 10.24 17.34 6.20
C VAL A 128 9.45 17.23 7.51
N LEU A 129 10.12 17.28 8.66
CA LEU A 129 9.46 17.20 9.97
C LEU A 129 8.47 18.35 10.17
N TRP A 130 8.89 19.57 9.81
CA TRP A 130 8.04 20.74 9.90
C TRP A 130 6.79 20.58 9.01
N ALA A 131 6.97 20.19 7.75
CA ALA A 131 5.88 20.00 6.81
C ALA A 131 4.91 18.91 7.26
N ARG A 132 5.43 17.73 7.65
CA ARG A 132 4.62 16.61 8.17
C ARG A 132 3.80 17.00 9.40
N THR A 133 4.39 17.75 10.32
CA THR A 133 3.70 18.19 11.53
C THR A 133 2.59 19.18 11.18
N ARG A 134 2.89 20.17 10.32
CA ARG A 134 1.95 21.22 9.91
C ARG A 134 0.82 20.70 9.03
N SER A 135 1.00 19.59 8.32
CA SER A 135 -0.06 18.92 7.54
C SER A 135 -1.28 18.51 8.34
N PHE A 136 -1.17 18.40 9.67
CA PHE A 136 -2.32 18.14 10.54
C PHE A 136 -3.07 19.42 10.94
N LEU A 137 -2.65 20.59 10.47
CA LEU A 137 -3.40 21.84 10.69
C LEU A 137 -4.51 21.93 9.64
N ASP A 138 -5.75 22.03 10.12
CA ASP A 138 -6.90 22.32 9.28
C ASP A 138 -6.74 23.74 8.69
N PRO A 139 -6.71 23.89 7.34
CA PRO A 139 -6.49 25.18 6.70
C PRO A 139 -7.64 26.18 6.90
N ASP A 140 -8.85 25.70 7.23
CA ASP A 140 -10.03 26.54 7.40
C ASP A 140 -10.21 26.99 8.85
N THR A 141 -9.85 26.14 9.80
CA THR A 141 -10.05 26.43 11.23
C THR A 141 -8.77 26.76 12.00
N SER A 142 -7.60 26.54 11.39
CA SER A 142 -6.28 26.65 12.06
C SER A 142 -6.15 25.81 13.33
N LYS A 143 -6.93 24.72 13.44
CA LYS A 143 -6.88 23.76 14.54
C LYS A 143 -6.14 22.49 14.12
N TRP A 144 -5.53 21.80 15.08
CA TRP A 144 -4.94 20.49 14.85
C TRP A 144 -6.04 19.43 14.64
N ASP A 145 -5.95 18.67 13.54
CA ASP A 145 -6.83 17.57 13.13
C ASP A 145 -6.05 16.26 13.10
N ALA A 146 -5.67 15.79 14.29
CA ALA A 146 -4.98 14.53 14.55
C ALA A 146 -5.57 13.85 15.80
N PRO A 147 -6.83 13.37 15.74
CA PRO A 147 -7.55 12.89 16.92
C PRO A 147 -6.86 11.70 17.60
N GLY A 148 -6.27 10.78 16.82
CA GLY A 148 -5.48 9.66 17.36
C GLY A 148 -4.22 10.08 18.13
N LEU A 149 -3.77 11.33 17.96
CA LEU A 149 -2.66 11.94 18.68
C LEU A 149 -3.14 13.01 19.69
N GLY A 150 -4.46 13.12 19.89
CA GLY A 150 -5.09 14.03 20.83
C GLY A 150 -5.07 15.50 20.41
N ASN A 151 -4.96 15.81 19.12
CA ASN A 151 -4.91 17.18 18.58
C ASN A 151 -3.88 18.08 19.29
N ASN A 152 -2.75 17.47 19.70
CA ASN A 152 -1.73 18.09 20.51
C ASN A 152 -0.43 18.19 19.72
N LEU A 153 0.07 19.42 19.51
CA LEU A 153 1.29 19.66 18.71
C LEU A 153 2.48 18.82 19.16
N HIS A 154 2.71 18.68 20.47
CA HIS A 154 3.86 17.92 20.97
C HIS A 154 3.73 16.44 20.59
N ARG A 155 2.57 15.83 20.78
CA ARG A 155 2.32 14.43 20.38
C ARG A 155 2.37 14.22 18.87
N ILE A 156 1.83 15.15 18.09
CA ILE A 156 1.91 15.12 16.63
C ILE A 156 3.38 15.15 16.20
N SER A 157 4.13 16.14 16.66
CA SER A 157 5.54 16.31 16.29
C SER A 157 6.39 15.09 16.68
N SER A 158 6.21 14.54 17.89
CA SER A 158 6.94 13.34 18.32
C SER A 158 6.62 12.09 17.49
N ASP A 159 5.36 11.87 17.09
CA ASP A 159 5.03 10.76 16.20
C ASP A 159 5.60 10.95 14.79
N GLN A 160 5.51 12.16 14.25
CA GLN A 160 6.05 12.48 12.92
C GLN A 160 7.59 12.36 12.89
N GLU A 161 8.27 12.76 13.95
CA GLU A 161 9.72 12.58 14.11
C GLU A 161 10.09 11.10 14.16
N ARG A 162 9.38 10.28 14.94
CA ARG A 162 9.58 8.82 14.99
C ARG A 162 9.50 8.20 13.60
N ARG A 163 8.47 8.55 12.82
CA ARG A 163 8.27 8.04 11.45
C ARG A 163 9.35 8.51 10.49
N LEU A 164 9.72 9.80 10.54
CA LEU A 164 10.81 10.36 9.75
C LEU A 164 12.13 9.61 10.00
N LEU A 165 12.49 9.39 11.26
CA LEU A 165 13.71 8.66 11.63
C LEU A 165 13.67 7.19 11.15
N ALA A 166 12.51 6.54 11.20
CA ALA A 166 12.35 5.18 10.70
C ALA A 166 12.54 5.08 9.18
N ILE A 167 12.05 6.08 8.43
CA ILE A 167 12.27 6.20 6.98
C ILE A 167 13.74 6.47 6.68
N ALA A 168 14.38 7.41 7.38
CA ALA A 168 15.78 7.74 7.20
C ALA A 168 16.69 6.50 7.38
N ARG A 169 16.44 5.71 8.43
CA ARG A 169 17.15 4.44 8.67
C ARG A 169 16.91 3.42 7.56
N ALA A 170 15.69 3.35 7.01
CA ALA A 170 15.40 2.44 5.92
C ALA A 170 16.07 2.85 4.60
N ILE A 171 16.14 4.15 4.30
CA ILE A 171 16.90 4.68 3.15
C ILE A 171 18.38 4.31 3.30
N GLU A 172 18.95 4.49 4.49
CA GLU A 172 20.35 4.17 4.72
C GLU A 172 20.64 2.68 4.59
N ALA A 173 19.79 1.82 5.16
CA ALA A 173 19.92 0.38 5.01
C ALA A 173 19.74 -0.09 3.55
N ASP A 174 18.94 0.62 2.75
CA ASP A 174 18.81 0.35 1.32
C ASP A 174 20.07 0.67 0.54
N ARG A 175 20.74 1.79 0.85
CA ARG A 175 22.00 2.20 0.21
C ARG A 175 23.14 1.21 0.48
N LEU A 176 23.16 0.62 1.67
CA LEU A 176 24.16 -0.36 2.07
C LEU A 176 23.89 -1.77 1.51
N ARG A 177 22.72 -1.98 0.89
CA ARG A 177 22.33 -3.29 0.37
C ARG A 177 23.16 -3.62 -0.88
N PRO A 178 23.77 -4.82 -0.97
CA PRO A 178 24.40 -5.26 -2.20
C PRO A 178 23.35 -5.30 -3.31
N GLN A 179 23.51 -4.46 -4.33
CA GLN A 179 22.66 -4.55 -5.50
C GLN A 179 22.98 -5.87 -6.20
N PRO A 180 21.97 -6.66 -6.62
CA PRO A 180 22.23 -7.85 -7.42
C PRO A 180 23.02 -7.38 -8.64
N VAL A 181 24.25 -7.88 -8.77
CA VAL A 181 25.05 -7.65 -9.97
C VAL A 181 24.19 -8.15 -11.12
N GLN A 182 23.76 -7.25 -12.01
CA GLN A 182 23.18 -7.67 -13.27
C GLN A 182 24.28 -8.45 -13.97
N MET A 183 24.21 -9.78 -13.89
CA MET A 183 25.07 -10.64 -14.70
C MET A 183 24.85 -10.17 -16.14
N PRO A 184 25.92 -9.82 -16.88
CA PRO A 184 25.77 -9.42 -18.26
C PRO A 184 24.96 -10.50 -18.98
N PRO A 185 24.05 -10.11 -19.90
CA PRO A 185 23.26 -11.09 -20.64
C PRO A 185 24.24 -12.11 -21.23
N THR A 186 24.09 -13.36 -20.84
CA THR A 186 24.83 -14.48 -21.41
C THR A 186 24.67 -14.35 -22.92
N GLN A 187 25.75 -13.98 -23.62
CA GLN A 187 25.73 -13.92 -25.07
C GLN A 187 25.19 -15.26 -25.55
N PRO A 188 24.24 -15.30 -26.50
CA PRO A 188 23.76 -16.55 -27.06
C PRO A 188 24.99 -17.31 -27.55
N GLU A 189 25.24 -18.45 -26.90
CA GLU A 189 26.27 -19.40 -27.23
C GLU A 189 26.11 -19.71 -28.72
N VAL A 190 27.04 -19.21 -29.53
CA VAL A 190 27.04 -19.40 -30.96
C VAL A 190 27.11 -20.90 -31.18
N ALA A 191 26.01 -21.46 -31.66
CA ALA A 191 25.88 -22.86 -32.03
C ALA A 191 27.05 -23.27 -32.92
N ALA A 192 28.00 -23.98 -32.34
CA ALA A 192 29.08 -24.62 -33.06
C ALA A 192 29.01 -26.13 -32.77
N SER A 193 29.02 -26.88 -33.88
CA SER A 193 29.26 -28.32 -33.97
C SER A 193 28.00 -29.18 -34.07
N GLN A 194 27.57 -29.32 -35.32
CA GLN A 194 26.92 -30.52 -35.84
C GLN A 194 27.64 -31.79 -35.35
N PRO A 195 26.92 -32.86 -34.97
CA PRO A 195 27.51 -34.19 -34.87
C PRO A 195 27.71 -34.79 -36.28
N PRO A 196 28.79 -35.55 -36.51
CA PRO A 196 28.96 -36.34 -37.73
C PRO A 196 27.86 -37.40 -37.84
N GLN A 197 27.36 -37.60 -39.06
CA GLN A 197 26.49 -38.72 -39.42
C GLN A 197 27.30 -40.02 -39.50
N GLU A 198 26.93 -41.01 -38.69
CA GLU A 198 27.20 -42.45 -38.81
C GLU A 198 26.49 -43.06 -37.58
N ILE A 199 25.61 -44.06 -37.60
CA ILE A 199 25.34 -45.17 -38.51
C ILE A 199 23.85 -45.52 -38.33
N ALA A 200 23.18 -45.84 -39.44
CA ALA A 200 21.86 -46.45 -39.44
C ALA A 200 21.94 -47.92 -38.99
N GLU A 201 20.79 -48.51 -38.64
CA GLU A 201 20.58 -49.95 -38.37
C GLU A 201 20.81 -50.42 -36.93
N GLU A 202 19.80 -50.18 -36.08
CA GLU A 202 19.25 -51.19 -35.15
C GLU A 202 17.88 -50.67 -34.66
N GLU A 203 16.85 -50.86 -35.48
CA GLU A 203 15.83 -51.88 -35.24
C GLU A 203 14.93 -51.56 -34.02
N ALA A 204 13.79 -50.91 -34.23
CA ALA A 204 12.58 -51.50 -34.83
C ALA A 204 11.90 -52.63 -34.04
N ILE A 205 12.25 -52.89 -32.76
CA ILE A 205 11.59 -53.93 -31.95
C ILE A 205 11.12 -53.42 -30.57
N ALA A 206 10.44 -52.28 -30.49
CA ALA A 206 9.85 -51.85 -29.21
C ALA A 206 8.55 -51.01 -29.31
N ARG A 207 7.92 -50.88 -30.49
CA ARG A 207 6.68 -50.09 -30.63
C ARG A 207 5.57 -50.76 -31.44
N LEU A 208 5.62 -52.09 -31.55
CA LEU A 208 4.41 -52.89 -31.72
C LEU A 208 3.89 -53.22 -30.32
N PHE A 209 2.58 -53.09 -30.10
CA PHE A 209 1.83 -53.35 -28.85
C PHE A 209 1.76 -52.20 -27.83
N ALA A 210 0.79 -51.30 -28.03
CA ALA A 210 -0.34 -51.13 -27.10
C ALA A 210 -1.20 -49.89 -27.49
N GLN A 211 -2.06 -50.10 -28.49
CA GLN A 211 -3.48 -49.70 -28.46
C GLN A 211 -4.12 -50.24 -27.15
N GLU A 212 -5.15 -49.71 -26.48
CA GLU A 212 -6.22 -48.79 -26.81
C GLU A 212 -7.18 -48.62 -25.59
N VAL A 213 -7.74 -47.42 -25.39
CA VAL A 213 -9.08 -47.02 -24.83
C VAL A 213 -9.54 -47.31 -23.36
N PRO A 214 -10.64 -46.69 -22.81
CA PRO A 214 -10.53 -45.61 -21.81
C PRO A 214 -11.54 -45.77 -20.61
N PRO A 215 -12.16 -44.70 -20.01
CA PRO A 215 -12.34 -44.56 -18.57
C PRO A 215 -13.67 -45.12 -18.02
N THR A 216 -13.77 -45.25 -16.69
CA THR A 216 -14.98 -45.76 -16.01
C THR A 216 -15.29 -44.93 -14.75
N PHE A 217 -16.38 -44.16 -14.88
CA PHE A 217 -17.40 -43.73 -13.90
C PHE A 217 -17.11 -42.65 -12.83
N ALA A 218 -17.92 -41.60 -12.92
CA ALA A 218 -18.24 -40.62 -11.88
C ALA A 218 -19.43 -41.10 -11.01
N PRO A 219 -19.67 -40.47 -9.83
CA PRO A 219 -20.53 -40.98 -8.77
C PRO A 219 -21.91 -40.29 -8.69
N THR A 220 -22.66 -40.64 -7.64
CA THR A 220 -23.84 -39.98 -7.01
C THR A 220 -25.22 -40.59 -7.28
N SER A 221 -25.80 -41.12 -6.21
CA SER A 221 -27.24 -41.13 -5.94
C SER A 221 -27.46 -41.18 -4.41
N THR A 222 -27.84 -40.05 -3.82
CA THR A 222 -28.65 -40.00 -2.59
C THR A 222 -30.12 -40.00 -3.02
N PRO A 223 -31.06 -40.53 -2.23
CA PRO A 223 -32.01 -39.57 -1.66
C PRO A 223 -32.57 -39.95 -0.27
N ASP A 224 -33.21 -38.94 0.32
CA ASP A 224 -34.45 -39.00 1.11
C ASP A 224 -34.36 -39.43 2.60
N SER A 225 -34.63 -38.49 3.52
CA SER A 225 -35.98 -38.31 4.08
C SER A 225 -36.02 -37.52 5.41
N ALA A 226 -36.95 -36.55 5.41
CA ALA A 226 -37.89 -36.22 6.48
C ALA A 226 -37.44 -35.52 7.79
N GLN A 227 -37.69 -34.21 7.82
CA GLN A 227 -38.32 -33.43 8.92
C GLN A 227 -39.74 -33.98 9.28
N PRO A 228 -40.49 -33.55 10.33
CA PRO A 228 -40.43 -32.24 11.05
C PRO A 228 -40.74 -32.18 12.59
N ASP A 229 -40.34 -31.04 13.18
CA ASP A 229 -41.04 -30.14 14.14
C ASP A 229 -41.62 -30.63 15.50
N PRO A 230 -42.08 -29.72 16.39
CA PRO A 230 -41.43 -28.51 16.93
C PRO A 230 -41.60 -28.44 18.47
N GLU A 231 -40.85 -27.59 19.20
CA GLU A 231 -41.42 -27.04 20.43
C GLU A 231 -40.93 -25.64 20.80
N VAL A 232 -41.91 -24.88 21.23
CA VAL A 232 -42.00 -23.44 21.46
C VAL A 232 -41.37 -23.07 22.80
N ALA A 233 -40.60 -22.00 22.85
CA ALA A 233 -40.52 -21.16 24.06
C ALA A 233 -40.22 -19.71 23.69
N THR A 234 -41.26 -18.91 23.79
CA THR A 234 -41.31 -17.45 23.75
C THR A 234 -40.56 -16.84 24.93
N THR A 235 -39.71 -15.85 24.70
CA THR A 235 -39.60 -14.70 25.61
C THR A 235 -39.13 -13.44 24.86
N THR A 236 -39.97 -12.43 24.95
CA THR A 236 -39.87 -11.04 24.48
C THR A 236 -38.94 -10.18 25.34
N LEU A 237 -38.36 -9.14 24.75
CA LEU A 237 -38.02 -7.79 25.27
C LEU A 237 -36.77 -7.30 24.48
N ASP A 238 -36.99 -6.50 23.44
CA ASP A 238 -36.85 -5.03 23.46
C ASP A 238 -35.40 -4.57 23.69
N ASP A 239 -34.73 -4.05 22.67
CA ASP A 239 -34.64 -2.59 22.47
C ASP A 239 -33.52 -2.23 21.44
N ALA A 240 -33.83 -1.20 20.66
CA ALA A 240 -32.94 -0.22 20.03
C ALA A 240 -31.78 -0.66 19.09
N THR A 241 -32.01 -0.40 17.79
CA THR A 241 -31.29 0.61 16.96
C THR A 241 -30.91 0.07 15.58
N SER A 242 -31.53 0.63 14.56
CA SER A 242 -31.27 0.41 13.13
C SER A 242 -29.82 0.75 12.72
N PRO A 243 -29.18 -0.03 11.83
CA PRO A 243 -28.08 0.47 11.01
C PRO A 243 -28.65 1.09 9.72
N SER A 244 -28.46 2.40 9.55
CA SER A 244 -28.70 3.07 8.28
C SER A 244 -27.57 2.75 7.31
N THR A 245 -27.88 1.91 6.34
CA THR A 245 -27.19 1.81 5.06
C THR A 245 -27.22 3.18 4.35
N VAL A 246 -26.06 3.73 3.99
CA VAL A 246 -25.99 4.60 2.81
C VAL A 246 -24.64 4.37 2.13
N ASP A 247 -24.73 3.65 1.02
CA ASP A 247 -23.76 3.65 -0.06
C ASP A 247 -23.73 5.01 -0.77
N ALA A 248 -22.61 5.22 -1.46
CA ALA A 248 -22.20 6.39 -2.20
C ALA A 248 -23.21 6.97 -3.21
N ILE A 249 -23.24 8.31 -3.32
CA ILE A 249 -23.39 9.02 -4.60
C ILE A 249 -22.49 10.27 -4.57
N LEU A 250 -21.51 10.30 -5.47
CA LEU A 250 -20.85 11.51 -5.92
C LEU A 250 -21.88 12.34 -6.70
N ASP A 251 -22.12 13.58 -6.28
CA ASP A 251 -22.63 14.62 -7.17
C ASP A 251 -21.69 15.82 -7.09
N LEU A 252 -21.02 16.08 -8.22
CA LEU A 252 -20.13 17.20 -8.43
C LEU A 252 -20.99 18.37 -8.91
N ASP A 253 -21.32 19.27 -7.99
CA ASP A 253 -21.93 20.55 -8.31
C ASP A 253 -20.82 21.53 -8.71
N LEU A 254 -20.79 21.90 -9.99
CA LEU A 254 -19.88 22.89 -10.56
C LEU A 254 -20.47 24.30 -10.32
N PRO A 255 -19.75 25.26 -9.71
CA PRO A 255 -20.20 26.63 -9.73
C PRO A 255 -19.93 27.30 -11.09
N GLU A 256 -21.02 27.90 -11.54
CA GLU A 256 -21.30 28.82 -12.64
C GLU A 256 -20.25 29.93 -12.82
N GLU A 257 -19.95 30.24 -14.08
CA GLU A 257 -18.98 31.26 -14.49
C GLU A 257 -19.39 32.66 -14.03
N ALA A 258 -18.47 33.37 -13.37
CA ALA A 258 -18.63 34.79 -13.08
C ALA A 258 -18.13 35.61 -14.28
N GLU A 259 -19.06 36.32 -14.90
CA GLU A 259 -18.82 37.36 -15.89
C GLU A 259 -17.84 38.42 -15.37
N LEU A 260 -16.82 38.72 -16.17
CA LEU A 260 -15.97 39.89 -16.02
C LEU A 260 -16.69 41.10 -16.64
N ASP A 261 -17.26 41.95 -15.78
CA ASP A 261 -17.68 43.30 -16.16
C ASP A 261 -16.47 44.24 -16.17
N SER A 262 -16.25 44.87 -17.32
CA SER A 262 -15.21 45.85 -17.57
C SER A 262 -15.82 47.26 -17.67
N GLY A 263 -15.56 48.11 -16.68
CA GLY A 263 -15.80 49.56 -16.73
C GLY A 263 -15.65 50.15 -15.33
N SER A 264 -14.97 51.27 -15.07
CA SER A 264 -14.49 52.38 -15.90
C SER A 264 -13.19 52.96 -15.35
#